data_AF-A0AB33K6E4-F1
#
_entry.id   AF-A0AB33K6E4-F1
#
_cell.length_a   1.000
_cell.length_b   1.000
_cell.length_c   1.000
_cell.angle_alpha   90.00
_cell.angle_beta   90.00
_cell.angle_gamma   90.00
#
_symmetry.space_group_name_H-M   'P 1'
#
loop_
_entity.id
_entity.type
_entity.pdbx_description
1 polymer ?
#
loop_
_entity_poly.entity_id
_entity_poly.type
_entity_poly.pdbx_seq_one_letter_code
_entity_poly.pdbx_strand_id
1 'polypeptide(L)'
;MPGQRKRKQREQEARRRHAAAYANARWEVIYETQDYSEWQAYVRRLRAERLYDESSLRIDTLCGRLQHPTTYRLSAAVPADSSEVPGPVHP
;
A
#
# COMPACT_ATOMS: atom_id res chain seq x y z
N MET A 1 -4.43 -12.21 -32.69
CA MET A 1 -3.13 -12.45 -32.02
C MET A 1 -3.34 -13.21 -30.69
N PRO A 2 -3.07 -14.52 -30.61
CA PRO A 2 -3.44 -15.36 -29.45
C PRO A 2 -2.50 -15.32 -28.22
N GLY A 3 -1.36 -14.62 -28.29
CA GLY A 3 -0.37 -14.60 -27.20
C GLY A 3 -0.64 -13.59 -26.06
N GLN A 4 -1.34 -12.49 -26.35
CA GLN A 4 -1.56 -11.39 -25.38
C GLN A 4 -2.43 -11.81 -24.19
N ARG A 5 -3.40 -12.70 -24.41
CA ARG A 5 -4.36 -13.16 -23.39
C ARG A 5 -3.69 -14.01 -22.32
N LYS A 6 -2.79 -14.92 -22.70
CA LYS A 6 -2.05 -15.78 -21.76
C LYS A 6 -1.09 -14.98 -20.87
N ARG A 7 -0.43 -13.95 -21.43
CA ARG A 7 0.48 -13.07 -20.67
C ARG A 7 -0.30 -12.27 -19.60
N LYS A 8 -1.40 -11.64 -19.99
CA LYS A 8 -2.27 -10.88 -19.08
C LYS A 8 -2.85 -11.74 -17.96
N GLN A 9 -3.19 -13.00 -18.25
CA GLN A 9 -3.74 -13.94 -17.26
C GLN A 9 -2.70 -14.37 -16.22
N ARG A 10 -1.45 -14.63 -16.62
CA ARG A 10 -0.36 -14.95 -15.68
C ARG A 10 -0.06 -13.78 -14.72
N GLU A 11 -0.06 -12.56 -15.24
CA GLU A 11 0.17 -11.36 -14.42
C GLU A 11 -0.96 -11.13 -13.41
N GLN A 12 -2.22 -11.36 -13.83
CA GLN A 12 -3.37 -11.29 -12.92
C GLN A 12 -3.35 -12.39 -11.85
N GLU A 13 -2.94 -13.60 -12.20
CA GLU A 13 -2.80 -14.70 -11.23
C GLU A 13 -1.67 -14.44 -10.24
N ALA A 14 -0.52 -13.94 -10.69
CA ALA A 14 0.57 -13.52 -9.82
C ALA A 14 0.09 -12.41 -8.86
N ARG A 15 -0.60 -11.40 -9.38
CA ARG A 15 -1.20 -10.33 -8.57
C ARG A 15 -2.26 -10.84 -7.59
N ARG A 16 -3.06 -11.84 -7.97
CA ARG A 16 -4.05 -12.48 -7.08
C ARG A 16 -3.39 -13.31 -5.98
N ARG A 17 -2.40 -14.14 -6.30
CA ARG A 17 -1.62 -14.90 -5.31
C ARG A 17 -0.91 -13.95 -4.34
N HIS A 18 -0.37 -12.85 -4.86
CA HIS A 18 0.24 -11.82 -4.03
C HIS A 18 -0.79 -11.13 -3.12
N ALA A 19 -1.93 -10.69 -3.65
CA ALA A 19 -3.00 -10.13 -2.83
C ALA A 19 -3.49 -11.10 -1.74
N ALA A 20 -3.54 -12.40 -2.03
CA ALA A 20 -3.87 -13.43 -1.06
C ALA A 20 -2.80 -13.59 0.03
N ALA A 21 -1.51 -13.39 -0.30
CA ALA A 21 -0.42 -13.44 0.67
C ALA A 21 -0.54 -12.33 1.74
N TYR A 22 -1.08 -11.17 1.37
CA TYR A 22 -1.32 -10.05 2.31
C TYR A 22 -2.78 -9.96 2.78
N ALA A 23 -3.61 -10.95 2.47
CA ALA A 23 -5.02 -10.96 2.90
C ALA A 23 -5.14 -11.00 4.44
N ASN A 24 -4.19 -11.65 5.11
CA ASN A 24 -4.10 -11.73 6.57
C ASN A 24 -3.02 -10.81 7.16
N ALA A 25 -2.35 -9.99 6.33
CA ALA A 25 -1.34 -9.07 6.82
C ALA A 25 -1.98 -7.96 7.65
N ARG A 26 -1.32 -7.55 8.73
CA ARG A 26 -1.69 -6.36 9.48
C ARG A 26 -1.26 -5.14 8.66
N TRP A 27 -2.19 -4.25 8.37
CA TRP A 27 -1.93 -3.02 7.61
C TRP A 27 -1.81 -1.85 8.59
N GLU A 28 -0.66 -1.20 8.62
CA GLU A 28 -0.42 -0.01 9.43
C GLU A 28 -0.45 1.24 8.56
N VAL A 29 -1.13 2.29 9.02
CA VAL A 29 -1.27 3.54 8.30
C VAL A 29 0.00 4.36 8.47
N ILE A 30 0.72 4.60 7.37
CA ILE A 30 1.97 5.38 7.39
C ILE A 30 1.76 6.83 6.94
N TYR A 31 0.66 7.10 6.21
CA TYR A 31 0.33 8.44 5.76
C TYR A 31 -1.17 8.57 5.50
N GLU A 32 -1.76 9.67 5.93
CA GLU A 32 -3.17 10.00 5.72
C GLU A 32 -3.30 11.49 5.41
N THR A 33 -4.01 11.83 4.34
CA THR A 33 -4.28 13.22 3.97
C THR A 33 -5.61 13.34 3.24
N GLN A 34 -6.21 14.52 3.28
CA GLN A 34 -7.40 14.87 2.49
C GLN A 34 -7.02 15.66 1.22
N ASP A 35 -5.77 16.10 1.11
CA ASP A 35 -5.25 16.80 -0.06
C ASP A 35 -4.72 15.80 -1.09
N TYR A 36 -5.34 15.77 -2.26
CA TYR A 36 -4.96 14.88 -3.34
C TYR A 36 -3.56 15.19 -3.91
N SER A 37 -3.19 16.47 -3.97
CA SER A 37 -1.90 16.92 -4.51
C SER A 37 -0.77 16.52 -3.58
N GLU A 38 -0.94 16.69 -2.26
CA GLU A 38 0.01 16.21 -1.26
C GLU A 38 0.14 14.70 -1.29
N TRP A 39 -0.99 13.98 -1.35
CA TRP A 39 -0.97 12.53 -1.49
C TRP A 39 -0.14 12.11 -2.70
N GLN A 40 -0.35 12.76 -3.85
CA GLN A 40 0.30 12.37 -5.11
C GLN A 40 1.80 12.67 -5.06
N ALA A 41 2.19 13.78 -4.45
CA ALA A 41 3.60 14.08 -4.21
C ALA A 41 4.25 13.03 -3.29
N TYR A 42 3.57 12.68 -2.20
CA TYR A 42 4.07 11.70 -1.23
C TYR A 42 4.27 10.31 -1.86
N VAL A 43 3.28 9.79 -2.59
CA VAL A 43 3.41 8.46 -3.21
C VAL A 43 4.44 8.45 -4.34
N ARG A 44 4.56 9.52 -5.12
CA ARG A 44 5.63 9.62 -6.13
C ARG A 44 7.00 9.58 -5.48
N ARG A 45 7.19 10.31 -4.37
CA ARG A 45 8.43 10.31 -3.61
C ARG A 45 8.73 8.93 -3.03
N LEU A 46 7.75 8.29 -2.42
CA LEU A 46 7.88 6.96 -1.84
C LEU A 46 8.34 5.91 -2.86
N ARG A 47 7.73 5.94 -4.06
CA ARG A 47 8.12 5.06 -5.18
C ARG A 47 9.52 5.36 -5.70
N ALA A 48 9.91 6.62 -5.74
CA ALA A 48 11.26 7.02 -6.16
C ALA A 48 12.33 6.56 -5.17
N GLU A 49 12.03 6.63 -3.86
CA GLU A 49 12.95 6.22 -2.80
C GLU A 49 13.01 4.69 -2.62
N ARG A 50 12.06 3.92 -3.21
CA ARG A 50 11.98 2.45 -3.12
C ARG A 50 12.03 1.91 -1.69
N LEU A 51 11.54 2.69 -0.72
CA LEU A 51 11.56 2.33 0.71
C LEU A 51 10.65 1.13 1.04
N TYR A 52 9.60 0.94 0.24
CA TYR A 52 8.67 -0.17 0.38
C TYR A 52 8.53 -0.88 -0.96
N ASP A 53 8.28 -2.19 -0.90
CA ASP A 53 7.83 -2.91 -2.08
C ASP A 53 6.44 -2.40 -2.48
N GLU A 54 6.20 -2.19 -3.78
CA GLU A 54 4.89 -1.72 -4.25
C GLU A 54 3.76 -2.66 -3.81
N SER A 55 4.10 -3.92 -3.58
CA SER A 55 3.16 -4.96 -3.21
C SER A 55 2.93 -5.06 -1.70
N SER A 56 3.79 -4.44 -0.87
CA SER A 56 3.59 -4.26 0.56
C SER A 56 2.88 -2.94 0.88
N LEU A 57 2.49 -2.16 -0.13
CA LEU A 57 1.75 -0.91 0.03
C LEU A 57 0.29 -1.07 -0.40
N ARG A 58 -0.60 -0.43 0.35
CA ARG A 58 -2.04 -0.38 0.06
C ARG A 58 -2.52 1.06 0.11
N ILE A 59 -3.23 1.46 -0.94
CA ILE A 59 -3.83 2.79 -1.06
C ILE A 59 -5.33 2.62 -0.85
N ASP A 60 -5.86 3.23 0.21
CA ASP A 60 -7.28 3.31 0.48
C ASP A 60 -7.77 4.73 0.16
N THR A 61 -8.79 4.84 -0.69
CA THR A 61 -9.51 6.10 -0.89
C THR A 61 -10.83 6.02 -0.12
N LEU A 62 -10.87 6.68 1.03
CA LEU A 62 -12.04 6.72 1.90
C LEU A 62 -12.93 7.87 1.42
N CYS A 63 -13.69 7.60 0.36
CA CYS A 63 -14.68 8.53 -0.15
C CYS A 63 -15.83 8.63 0.87
N GLY A 64 -15.80 9.67 1.70
CA GLY A 64 -16.94 10.05 2.51
C GLY A 64 -18.16 10.24 1.62
N ARG A 65 -19.28 9.57 1.91
CA ARG A 65 -20.55 9.87 1.23
C ARG A 65 -20.97 11.29 1.61
N LEU A 66 -20.73 12.26 0.72
CA LEU A 66 -21.27 13.64 0.64
C LEU A 66 -21.06 14.58 1.85
N GLN A 67 -20.91 14.10 3.08
CA GLN A 67 -20.71 14.90 4.29
C GLN A 67 -19.29 14.85 4.85
N HIS A 68 -18.48 13.88 4.40
CA HIS A 68 -17.09 13.76 4.83
C HIS A 68 -16.14 14.00 3.65
N PRO A 69 -15.06 14.75 3.85
CA PRO A 69 -14.02 14.91 2.84
C PRO A 69 -13.43 13.55 2.45
N THR A 70 -12.94 13.46 1.21
CA THR A 70 -12.28 12.23 0.75
C THR A 70 -10.92 12.14 1.43
N THR A 71 -10.73 11.09 2.22
CA THR A 71 -9.43 10.84 2.87
C THR A 71 -8.66 9.82 2.06
N TYR A 72 -7.47 10.20 1.65
CA TYR A 72 -6.52 9.31 1.01
C TYR A 72 -5.56 8.76 2.06
N ARG A 73 -5.54 7.44 2.19
CA ARG A 73 -4.76 6.74 3.20
C ARG A 73 -3.81 5.76 2.54
N LEU A 74 -2.57 5.78 2.99
CA LEU A 74 -1.55 4.83 2.59
C LEU A 74 -1.18 3.96 3.78
N SER A 75 -1.26 2.66 3.57
CA SER A 75 -0.93 1.66 4.57
C SER A 75 0.19 0.74 4.07
N ALA A 76 1.11 0.39 4.96
CA ALA A 76 2.13 -0.63 4.72
C ALA A 76 1.73 -1.94 5.39
N ALA A 77 2.01 -3.06 4.73
CA ALA A 77 1.88 -4.38 5.32
C ALA A 77 3.00 -4.59 6.34
N VAL A 78 2.61 -4.84 7.58
CA VAL A 78 3.53 -5.22 8.65
C VAL A 78 3.57 -6.75 8.68
N PRO A 79 4.74 -7.38 8.44
CA PRO A 79 4.89 -8.81 8.64
C PRO A 79 4.62 -9.15 10.11
N ALA A 80 3.94 -10.28 10.35
CA ALA A 80 3.59 -10.71 11.71
C ALA A 80 4.82 -10.89 12.63
N ASP A 81 6.02 -11.04 12.04
CA ASP A 81 7.31 -11.26 12.72
C ASP A 81 8.20 -10.00 12.79
N SER A 82 7.63 -8.78 12.75
CA SER A 82 8.41 -7.55 12.99
C SER A 82 7.81 -6.73 14.12
N SER A 83 7.56 -7.39 15.26
CA SER A 83 7.58 -6.74 16.56
C SER A 83 9.00 -6.81 17.13
N GLU A 84 9.96 -6.13 16.52
CA GLU A 84 11.10 -5.64 17.29
C GLU A 84 11.16 -4.14 17.08
N VAL A 85 10.41 -3.45 17.94
CA VAL A 85 10.60 -2.04 18.20
C VAL A 85 11.96 -1.96 18.90
N PRO A 86 13.04 -1.39 18.34
CA PRO A 86 14.13 -0.96 19.18
C PRO A 86 13.55 0.16 20.04
N GLY A 87 13.21 -0.18 21.29
CA GLY A 87 12.77 0.78 22.29
C GLY A 87 13.79 1.93 22.37
N PRO A 88 13.35 3.16 22.66
CA PRO A 88 14.23 4.31 22.65
C PRO A 88 15.35 4.10 23.68
N VAL A 89 16.57 3.95 23.21
CA VAL A 89 17.78 4.00 24.04
C VAL A 89 17.99 5.45 24.40
N HIS A 90 17.54 5.86 25.58
CA HIS A 90 17.95 7.13 26.18
C HIS A 90 19.10 6.88 27.18
N PRO A 91 20.10 7.77 27.23
CA PRO A 91 21.33 7.61 28.02
C PRO A 91 21.08 7.63 29.53
#